data_AF-A0A970P7K0-F1
#
_entry.id   AF-A0A970P7K0-F1
#
_cell.length_a   1.000
_cell.length_b   1.000
_cell.length_c   1.000
_cell.angle_alpha   90.00
_cell.angle_beta   90.00
_cell.angle_gamma   90.00
#
_symmetry.space_group_name_H-M   'P 1'
#
loop_
_entity.id
_entity.type
_entity.pdbx_description
1 polymer ?
#
loop_
_entity_poly.entity_id
_entity_poly.type
_entity_poly.pdbx_seq_one_letter_code
_entity_poly.pdbx_strand_id
1 'polypeptide(L)' 'ETIESALSPHRDNQTGIVLPLDHDRAEQSDSSYVGWVQLQDGRFFVVNYIKDDAPTAQIRGYYFTEDEF' A
#
# COMPACT_ATOMS: atom_id res chain seq x y z
N GLU A 1 -1.30 14.24 -2.64
CA GLU A 1 -2.68 14.63 -2.26
C GLU A 1 -2.63 15.94 -1.48
N THR A 2 -3.61 16.85 -1.60
CA THR A 2 -3.56 18.13 -0.88
C THR A 2 -4.21 18.00 0.50
N ILE A 3 -3.72 18.79 1.47
CA ILE A 3 -4.34 18.85 2.81
C ILE A 3 -5.82 19.26 2.71
N GLU A 4 -6.15 20.17 1.79
CA GLU A 4 -7.52 20.64 1.57
C GLU A 4 -8.46 19.49 1.18
N SER A 5 -8.06 18.67 0.20
CA SER A 5 -8.89 17.54 -0.22
C SER A 5 -8.96 16.45 0.85
N ALA A 6 -7.84 16.15 1.54
CA ALA A 6 -7.83 15.19 2.65
C ALA A 6 -8.73 15.59 3.83
N LEU A 7 -8.92 16.89 4.09
CA LEU A 7 -9.77 17.42 5.15
C LEU A 7 -11.22 17.69 4.71
N SER A 8 -11.55 17.52 3.43
CA SER A 8 -12.87 17.87 2.91
C SER A 8 -13.97 16.95 3.48
N PRO A 9 -15.10 17.49 3.96
CA PRO A 9 -16.22 16.67 4.45
C PRO A 9 -17.07 16.11 3.30
N HIS A 10 -16.87 16.58 2.07
CA HIS A 10 -17.63 16.14 0.90
C HIS A 10 -16.79 15.19 0.06
N ARG A 11 -17.22 13.93 -0.06
CA ARG A 11 -16.51 12.86 -0.79
C ARG A 11 -16.12 13.27 -2.21
N ASP A 12 -17.00 13.97 -2.92
CA ASP A 12 -16.76 14.31 -4.33
C ASP A 12 -15.66 15.38 -4.51
N ASN A 13 -15.21 16.00 -3.40
CA ASN A 13 -14.08 16.92 -3.34
C ASN A 13 -12.80 16.25 -2.81
N GLN A 14 -12.84 14.95 -2.51
CA GLN A 14 -11.68 14.18 -2.07
C GLN A 14 -11.05 13.50 -3.29
N THR A 15 -9.76 13.72 -3.50
CA THR A 15 -8.96 13.07 -4.53
C THR A 15 -7.82 12.28 -3.91
N GLY A 16 -7.08 11.52 -4.72
CA GLY A 16 -5.91 10.78 -4.27
C GLY A 16 -5.14 10.19 -5.45
N ILE A 17 -3.84 9.94 -5.23
CA ILE A 17 -3.01 9.11 -6.11
C ILE A 17 -2.82 7.77 -5.41
N VAL A 18 -2.97 6.67 -6.14
CA VAL A 18 -2.83 5.32 -5.61
C VAL A 18 -1.58 4.69 -6.21
N LEU A 19 -0.65 4.31 -5.35
CA LEU A 19 0.50 3.48 -5.71
C LEU A 19 0.15 2.00 -5.45
N PRO A 20 -0.12 1.19 -6.49
CA PRO A 20 -0.35 -0.24 -6.32
C PRO A 20 0.97 -0.94 -5.99
N LEU A 21 1.03 -1.63 -4.84
CA LEU A 21 2.23 -2.35 -4.41
C LEU A 21 2.29 -3.79 -4.96
N ASP A 22 1.17 -4.50 -4.90
CA ASP A 22 1.10 -5.91 -5.25
C ASP A 22 -0.31 -6.28 -5.71
N HIS A 23 -0.38 -7.28 -6.59
CA HIS A 23 -1.61 -7.95 -6.96
C HIS A 23 -1.47 -9.44 -6.68
N ASP A 24 -2.33 -10.01 -5.85
CA ASP A 24 -2.30 -11.44 -5.56
C ASP A 24 -2.85 -12.22 -6.76
N ARG A 25 -1.95 -12.87 -7.51
CA ARG A 25 -2.29 -13.62 -8.73
C ARG A 25 -2.59 -15.10 -8.44
N ALA A 26 -2.62 -15.53 -7.18
CA ALA A 26 -2.94 -16.90 -6.86
C ALA A 26 -4.40 -17.23 -7.21
N GLU A 27 -4.65 -18.47 -7.68
CA GLU A 27 -6.01 -18.96 -7.99
C GLU A 27 -6.98 -18.80 -6.79
N GLN A 28 -6.44 -18.98 -5.58
CA GLN A 28 -7.10 -18.65 -4.32
C GLN A 28 -6.26 -17.60 -3.62
N SER A 29 -6.53 -16.34 -3.95
CA SER A 29 -5.85 -15.15 -3.41
C SER A 29 -6.15 -14.97 -1.92
N ASP A 30 -5.16 -14.51 -1.17
CA ASP A 30 -5.30 -14.09 0.21
C ASP A 30 -4.32 -12.94 0.49
N SER A 31 -4.88 -11.75 0.60
CA SER A 31 -4.17 -10.54 0.99
C SER A 31 -4.79 -10.03 2.29
N SER A 32 -4.40 -10.65 3.40
CA SER A 32 -4.90 -10.34 4.74
C SER A 32 -4.42 -8.95 5.19
N TYR A 33 -3.46 -8.87 6.09
CA TYR A 33 -3.05 -7.60 6.68
C TYR A 33 -1.90 -6.95 5.91
N VAL A 34 -1.95 -5.63 5.90
CA VAL A 34 -0.86 -4.74 5.48
C VAL A 34 -0.53 -3.83 6.66
N GLY A 35 0.76 -3.67 6.93
CA GLY A 35 1.26 -2.73 7.92
C GLY A 35 2.41 -1.91 7.33
N TRP A 36 2.54 -0.67 7.77
CA TRP A 36 3.61 0.20 7.28
C TRP A 36 4.11 1.15 8.37
N VAL A 37 5.33 1.63 8.17
CA VAL A 37 5.95 2.68 8.98
C VAL A 37 6.76 3.61 8.09
N GLN A 38 6.79 4.90 8.43
CA GLN A 38 7.74 5.83 7.83
C GLN A 38 9.04 5.80 8.63
N LEU A 39 10.16 5.57 7.93
CA LEU A 39 11.50 5.60 8.48
C LEU A 39 11.99 7.04 8.65
N GLN A 40 13.07 7.21 9.43
CA GLN A 40 13.67 8.52 9.72
C GLN A 40 14.19 9.24 8.46
N ASP A 41 14.54 8.47 7.42
CA ASP A 41 15.02 9.00 6.13
C ASP A 41 13.87 9.32 5.15
N GLY A 42 12.62 9.25 5.61
CA GLY A 42 11.43 9.57 4.82
C GLY A 42 10.88 8.40 3.99
N ARG A 43 11.61 7.28 3.86
CA ARG A 43 11.09 6.09 3.17
C ARG A 43 9.96 5.44 3.96
N PHE A 44 8.97 4.91 3.26
CA PHE A 44 7.99 3.99 3.82
C PHE A 44 8.53 2.57 3.73
N PHE A 45 8.42 1.82 4.82
CA PHE A 45 8.56 0.37 4.82
C PHE A 45 7.20 -0.27 5.01
N VAL A 46 6.80 -1.13 4.07
CA VAL A 46 5.52 -1.83 4.08
C VAL A 46 5.75 -3.32 4.18
N VAL A 47 4.94 -3.97 4.99
CA VAL A 47 4.87 -5.42 5.15
C VAL A 47 3.50 -5.87 4.63
N ASN A 48 3.50 -6.70 3.60
CA ASN A 48 2.31 -7.20 2.92
C ASN A 48 2.20 -8.72 3.05
N TYR A 49 1.12 -9.22 3.66
CA TYR A 49 0.79 -10.64 3.63
C TYR A 49 0.13 -10.98 2.29
N ILE A 50 0.68 -11.94 1.55
CA ILE A 50 0.22 -12.31 0.21
C ILE A 50 0.53 -13.77 -0.12
N LYS A 51 -0.25 -14.40 -1.00
CA LYS A 51 0.11 -15.72 -1.56
C LYS A 51 0.91 -15.57 -2.85
N ASP A 52 0.30 -14.95 -3.86
CA ASP A 52 0.85 -14.69 -5.19
C ASP A 52 1.56 -15.91 -5.80
N ASP A 53 2.89 -15.94 -5.79
CA ASP A 53 3.71 -16.96 -6.44
C ASP A 53 4.32 -18.01 -5.49
N ALA A 54 4.03 -17.92 -4.18
CA ALA A 54 4.58 -18.84 -3.21
C ALA A 54 3.69 -20.08 -3.00
N PRO A 55 4.27 -21.24 -2.62
CA PRO A 55 3.49 -22.45 -2.30
C PRO A 55 2.48 -22.26 -1.16
N THR A 56 2.79 -21.35 -0.23
CA THR A 56 1.95 -20.94 0.89
C THR A 56 1.97 -19.41 1.01
N ALA A 57 1.11 -18.84 1.84
CA ALA A 57 1.17 -17.41 2.13
C ALA A 57 2.56 -17.00 2.64
N GLN A 58 2.95 -15.79 2.27
CA GLN A 58 4.24 -15.18 2.52
C GLN A 58 4.07 -13.74 2.95
N ILE A 59 5.14 -13.18 3.52
CA ILE A 59 5.23 -11.78 3.88
C ILE A 59 6.25 -11.12 2.95
N ARG A 60 5.82 -10.13 2.18
CA ARG A 60 6.69 -9.33 1.31
C ARG A 60 6.93 -7.96 1.92
N GLY A 61 8.17 -7.48 1.79
CA GLY A 61 8.60 -6.18 2.26
C GLY A 61 8.83 -5.23 1.08
N TYR A 62 8.30 -4.00 1.18
CA TYR A 62 8.49 -2.96 0.18
C TYR A 62 9.08 -1.72 0.82
N TYR A 63 9.99 -1.08 0.10
CA TYR A 63 10.43 0.29 0.38
C TYR A 63 10.00 1.19 -0.76
N PHE A 64 9.42 2.34 -0.45
CA PHE A 64 9.18 3.39 -1.42
C PHE A 64 9.22 4.77 -0.75
N THR A 65 9.26 5.80 -1.57
CA THR A 65 9.21 7.21 -1.22
C THR A 65 7.94 7.85 -1.76
N GLU A 66 7.61 9.06 -1.30
CA GLU A 66 6.43 9.78 -1.78
C GLU A 66 6.52 10.14 -3.28
N ASP A 67 7.73 10.26 -3.83
CA ASP A 67 7.96 10.56 -5.25
C ASP A 67 7.62 9.39 -6.20
N GLU A 68 7.30 8.21 -5.66
CA GLU A 68 6.94 7.02 -6.44
C GLU A 68 5.42 6.85 -6.62
N PHE A 69 4.60 7.76 -6.08
CA PHE A 69 3.15 7.82 -6.32
C PHE A 69 2.84 8.49 -7.68
#